data_AF-A0A5C9EAR0-F1
#
_entry.id   AF-A0A5C9EAR0-F1
#
_cell.length_a   1.000
_cell.length_b   1.000
_cell.length_c   1.000
_cell.angle_alpha   90.00
_cell.angle_beta   90.00
_cell.angle_gamma   90.00
#
_symmetry.space_group_name_H-M   'P 1'
#
loop_
_entity.id
_entity.type
_entity.pdbx_description
1 polymer ?
#
loop_
_entity_poly.entity_id
_entity_poly.type
_entity_poly.pdbx_seq_one_letter_code
_entity_poly.pdbx_strand_id
1 'polypeptide(L)'
;MLGLWLMFTVKFFKTIGYYRDLNSPFNTLIFVLSPPAIGLVYSFWGYFTGLFDYNILGTASIGLSVWNLFFAFPYLMYGIYSLYACFKKFDVVYIYRSKSIKAKTMGYFLFIFILINGIVILAMNMVISQGFFFLTPTNPWVDLSLIIVILILIIVFIRYAIFYNKRSLSELSPELMEQRMRSIERRSRPSSSASSRPRQRSSSKSRSTTTRRVSRTSSKSSKGRKPSRIKGKISISDKDLKNYRPKGSILSPEDFKCIFCFEYPRLPQDEGRGVVLCPNCKHPAHADEFKDWHRSSNLCSRCNAVIPPSYRENPKVIPIKVYRKIVKAILEKEKKK
;
A
#
# COMPACT_ATOMS: atom_id res chain seq x y z
N MET A 1 -10.09 -14.94 -30.02
CA MET A 1 -10.19 -14.48 -28.62
C MET A 1 -9.34 -15.27 -27.62
N LEU A 2 -9.50 -16.59 -27.45
CA LEU A 2 -8.86 -17.41 -26.38
C LEU A 2 -7.39 -17.07 -26.02
N GLY A 3 -6.51 -16.79 -26.99
CA GLY A 3 -5.13 -16.36 -26.71
C GLY A 3 -5.01 -15.04 -25.93
N LEU A 4 -5.90 -14.07 -26.17
CA LEU A 4 -5.99 -12.83 -25.39
C LEU A 4 -6.48 -13.09 -23.96
N TRP A 5 -7.42 -14.01 -23.77
CA TRP A 5 -7.84 -14.47 -22.44
C TRP A 5 -6.64 -15.04 -21.69
N LEU A 6 -5.95 -16.03 -22.28
CA LEU A 6 -4.81 -16.71 -21.65
C LEU A 6 -3.66 -15.75 -21.33
N MET A 7 -3.31 -14.85 -22.26
CA MET A 7 -2.31 -13.80 -22.03
C MET A 7 -2.72 -12.85 -20.90
N PHE A 8 -4.00 -12.47 -20.82
CA PHE A 8 -4.51 -11.66 -19.69
C PHE A 8 -4.43 -12.44 -18.38
N THR A 9 -4.92 -13.69 -18.32
CA THR A 9 -4.88 -14.57 -17.15
C THR A 9 -3.45 -14.69 -16.60
N VAL A 10 -2.48 -15.05 -17.45
CA VAL A 10 -1.08 -15.23 -17.06
C VAL A 10 -0.45 -13.90 -16.60
N LYS A 11 -0.70 -12.80 -17.32
CA LYS A 11 -0.20 -11.46 -16.96
C LYS A 11 -0.79 -10.96 -15.64
N PHE A 12 -2.09 -11.22 -15.41
CA PHE A 12 -2.82 -10.86 -14.21
C PHE A 12 -2.25 -11.58 -12.98
N PHE A 13 -2.10 -12.91 -13.01
CA PHE A 13 -1.49 -13.66 -11.91
C PHE A 13 -0.02 -13.28 -11.67
N LYS A 14 0.78 -13.07 -12.73
CA LYS A 14 2.16 -12.56 -12.60
C LYS A 14 2.21 -11.18 -11.94
N THR A 15 1.21 -10.34 -12.22
CA THR A 15 1.09 -8.99 -11.63
C THR A 15 0.59 -9.06 -10.18
N ILE A 16 -0.30 -9.99 -9.81
CA ILE A 16 -0.65 -10.28 -8.40
C ILE A 16 0.61 -10.65 -7.60
N GLY A 17 1.48 -11.52 -8.15
CA GLY A 17 2.75 -11.87 -7.52
C GLY A 17 3.60 -10.64 -7.19
N TYR A 18 3.88 -9.82 -8.22
CA TYR A 18 4.65 -8.59 -8.08
C TYR A 18 4.05 -7.58 -7.07
N TYR A 19 2.73 -7.38 -7.07
CA TYR A 19 2.08 -6.43 -6.14
C TYR A 19 1.92 -6.99 -4.71
N ARG A 20 1.91 -8.32 -4.54
CA ARG A 20 1.98 -8.97 -3.22
C ARG A 20 3.32 -8.69 -2.55
N ASP A 21 4.42 -8.75 -3.30
CA ASP A 21 5.77 -8.45 -2.79
C ASP A 21 5.96 -6.96 -2.42
N LEU A 22 5.04 -6.09 -2.87
CA LEU A 22 4.94 -4.68 -2.52
C LEU A 22 3.95 -4.38 -1.37
N ASN A 23 3.38 -5.41 -0.72
CA ASN A 23 2.33 -5.28 0.31
C ASN A 23 1.08 -4.48 -0.12
N SER A 24 0.85 -4.33 -1.43
CA SER A 24 -0.28 -3.56 -2.00
C SER A 24 -1.02 -4.37 -3.08
N PRO A 25 -1.56 -5.56 -2.73
CA PRO A 25 -1.89 -6.60 -3.71
C PRO A 25 -3.17 -6.38 -4.52
N PHE A 26 -4.13 -5.55 -4.07
CA PHE A 26 -5.48 -5.54 -4.66
C PHE A 26 -6.17 -4.18 -4.81
N ASN A 27 -5.71 -3.10 -4.16
CA ASN A 27 -6.33 -1.77 -4.25
C ASN A 27 -5.66 -0.87 -5.32
N THR A 28 -5.35 -1.44 -6.48
CA THR A 28 -4.81 -0.68 -7.62
C THR A 28 -5.79 -0.75 -8.80
N LEU A 29 -5.81 0.28 -9.64
CA LEU A 29 -6.78 0.42 -10.73
C LEU A 29 -6.76 -0.78 -11.68
N ILE A 30 -5.58 -1.37 -11.94
CA ILE A 30 -5.48 -2.56 -12.80
C ILE A 30 -6.22 -3.76 -12.20
N PHE A 31 -6.17 -3.99 -10.89
CA PHE A 31 -6.94 -5.07 -10.26
C PHE A 31 -8.43 -4.72 -10.13
N VAL A 32 -8.77 -3.46 -9.83
CA VAL A 32 -10.17 -3.06 -9.60
C VAL A 32 -10.98 -2.99 -10.90
N LEU A 33 -10.38 -2.57 -12.02
CA LEU A 33 -11.08 -2.31 -13.27
C LEU A 33 -10.82 -3.36 -14.38
N SER A 34 -9.60 -3.89 -14.52
CA SER A 34 -9.31 -4.74 -15.69
C SER A 34 -10.03 -6.10 -15.70
N PRO A 35 -10.25 -6.81 -14.56
CA PRO A 35 -11.07 -8.02 -14.56
C PRO A 35 -12.50 -7.77 -15.04
N PRO A 36 -13.34 -6.90 -14.43
CA PRO A 36 -14.70 -6.70 -14.92
C PRO A 36 -14.76 -6.18 -16.37
N ALA A 37 -13.80 -5.36 -16.82
CA ALA A 37 -13.71 -4.96 -18.23
C ALA A 37 -13.47 -6.17 -19.17
N ILE A 38 -12.56 -7.08 -18.82
CA ILE A 38 -12.35 -8.33 -19.56
C ILE A 38 -13.58 -9.24 -19.46
N GLY A 39 -14.20 -9.36 -18.28
CA GLY A 39 -15.42 -10.14 -18.08
C GLY A 39 -16.58 -9.68 -18.98
N LEU A 40 -16.78 -8.37 -19.11
CA LEU A 40 -17.77 -7.78 -20.02
C LEU A 40 -17.43 -8.04 -21.50
N VAL A 41 -16.16 -7.92 -21.90
CA VAL A 41 -15.71 -8.23 -23.28
C VAL A 41 -15.94 -9.70 -23.62
N TYR A 42 -15.64 -10.63 -22.71
CA TYR A 42 -15.89 -12.06 -22.94
C TYR A 42 -17.38 -12.41 -22.89
N SER A 43 -18.17 -11.70 -22.06
CA SER A 43 -19.63 -11.82 -22.04
C SER A 43 -20.25 -11.38 -23.37
N PHE A 44 -19.85 -10.22 -23.91
CA PHE A 44 -20.29 -9.75 -25.22
C PHE A 44 -19.83 -10.68 -26.35
N TRP A 45 -18.59 -11.19 -26.31
CA TRP A 45 -18.08 -12.07 -27.35
C TRP A 45 -18.75 -13.45 -27.38
N GLY A 46 -19.32 -13.91 -26.25
CA GLY A 46 -20.01 -15.20 -26.16
C GLY A 46 -21.17 -15.35 -27.16
N TYR A 47 -21.84 -14.25 -27.49
CA TYR A 47 -22.97 -14.25 -28.42
C TYR A 47 -22.56 -14.42 -29.91
N PHE A 48 -21.28 -14.24 -30.23
CA PHE A 48 -20.73 -14.29 -31.59
C PHE A 48 -19.73 -15.44 -31.80
N THR A 49 -19.68 -16.43 -30.91
CA THR A 49 -18.75 -17.56 -31.05
C THR A 49 -19.42 -18.91 -30.84
N GLY A 50 -19.28 -19.78 -31.86
CA GLY A 50 -19.69 -21.19 -31.80
C GLY A 50 -18.82 -22.06 -30.87
N LEU A 51 -17.89 -21.48 -30.10
CA LEU A 51 -17.00 -22.20 -29.21
C LEU A 51 -17.66 -22.40 -27.84
N PHE A 52 -17.97 -23.65 -27.51
CA PHE A 52 -18.81 -24.04 -26.38
C PHE A 52 -20.25 -23.47 -26.47
N ASP A 53 -20.76 -23.47 -27.70
CA ASP A 53 -22.14 -23.13 -28.05
C ASP A 53 -23.10 -24.25 -27.63
N TYR A 54 -23.34 -24.33 -26.32
CA TYR A 54 -24.27 -25.29 -25.73
C TYR A 54 -24.95 -24.66 -24.51
N ASN A 55 -26.28 -24.55 -24.56
CA ASN A 55 -27.05 -24.11 -23.41
C ASN A 55 -27.17 -25.24 -22.38
N ILE A 56 -26.57 -25.06 -21.20
CA ILE A 56 -26.69 -26.03 -20.10
C ILE A 56 -28.16 -26.22 -19.66
N LEU A 57 -29.03 -25.24 -19.91
CA LEU A 57 -30.46 -25.26 -19.60
C LEU A 57 -31.35 -25.75 -20.76
N GLY A 58 -30.77 -26.23 -21.86
CA GLY A 58 -31.51 -26.79 -22.99
C GLY A 58 -32.27 -25.74 -23.82
N THR A 59 -33.60 -25.88 -23.91
CA THR A 59 -34.45 -25.14 -24.86
C THR A 59 -35.06 -23.85 -24.31
N ALA A 60 -34.71 -23.42 -23.10
CA ALA A 60 -35.20 -22.17 -22.52
C ALA A 60 -34.69 -20.92 -23.26
N SER A 61 -35.51 -19.87 -23.34
CA SER A 61 -35.14 -18.55 -23.89
C SER A 61 -34.07 -17.81 -23.05
N ILE A 62 -33.89 -18.25 -21.80
CA ILE A 62 -32.79 -17.86 -20.91
C ILE A 62 -31.76 -18.99 -20.95
N GLY A 63 -30.55 -18.68 -21.40
CA GLY A 63 -29.46 -19.64 -21.55
C GLY A 63 -28.43 -19.55 -20.42
N LEU A 64 -27.69 -20.63 -20.20
CA LEU A 64 -26.45 -20.60 -19.42
C LEU A 64 -25.31 -21.08 -20.31
N SER A 65 -24.58 -20.13 -20.92
CA SER A 65 -23.50 -20.45 -21.85
C SER A 65 -22.26 -20.93 -21.10
N VAL A 66 -21.74 -22.09 -21.53
CA VAL A 66 -20.45 -22.63 -21.07
C VAL A 66 -19.31 -21.62 -21.30
N TRP A 67 -19.32 -20.90 -22.43
CA TRP A 67 -18.34 -19.84 -22.71
C TRP A 67 -18.37 -18.75 -21.63
N ASN A 68 -19.55 -18.24 -21.29
CA ASN A 68 -19.68 -17.18 -20.28
C ASN A 68 -19.27 -17.68 -18.89
N LEU A 69 -19.63 -18.92 -18.54
CA LEU A 69 -19.28 -19.54 -17.26
C LEU A 69 -17.77 -19.67 -17.05
N PHE A 70 -16.99 -19.99 -18.09
CA PHE A 70 -15.52 -20.12 -18.00
C PHE A 70 -14.77 -18.80 -18.25
N PHE A 71 -15.14 -18.02 -19.26
CA PHE A 71 -14.32 -16.90 -19.73
C PHE A 71 -14.74 -15.53 -19.19
N ALA A 72 -16.02 -15.33 -18.86
CA ALA A 72 -16.56 -14.05 -18.39
C ALA A 72 -16.80 -14.03 -16.88
N PHE A 73 -17.55 -15.02 -16.38
CA PHE A 73 -18.07 -15.07 -15.01
C PHE A 73 -17.00 -14.96 -13.91
N PRO A 74 -15.82 -15.63 -13.98
CA PRO A 74 -14.80 -15.49 -12.93
C PRO A 74 -14.30 -14.06 -12.74
N TYR A 75 -14.20 -13.29 -13.83
CA TYR A 75 -13.77 -11.90 -13.79
C TYR A 75 -14.88 -10.92 -13.38
N LEU A 76 -16.12 -11.21 -13.76
CA LEU A 76 -17.29 -10.45 -13.29
C LEU A 76 -17.47 -10.62 -11.78
N MET A 77 -17.32 -11.85 -11.27
CA MET A 77 -17.30 -12.13 -9.82
C MET A 77 -16.11 -11.47 -9.11
N TYR A 78 -14.93 -11.41 -9.75
CA TYR A 78 -13.81 -10.59 -9.24
C TYR A 78 -14.15 -9.09 -9.21
N GLY A 79 -14.89 -8.58 -10.20
CA GLY A 79 -15.43 -7.22 -10.22
C GLY A 79 -16.37 -6.93 -9.04
N ILE A 80 -17.29 -7.85 -8.74
CA ILE A 80 -18.20 -7.78 -7.58
C ILE A 80 -17.39 -7.79 -6.26
N TYR A 81 -16.39 -8.67 -6.13
CA TYR A 81 -15.48 -8.67 -4.98
C TYR A 81 -14.69 -7.35 -4.86
N SER A 82 -14.27 -6.76 -5.98
CA SER A 82 -13.57 -5.47 -6.02
C SER A 82 -14.48 -4.32 -5.62
N LEU A 83 -15.77 -4.34 -6.01
CA LEU A 83 -16.77 -3.38 -5.57
C LEU A 83 -16.99 -3.45 -4.04
N TYR A 84 -17.19 -4.66 -3.51
CA TYR A 84 -17.26 -4.93 -2.08
C TYR A 84 -16.00 -4.41 -1.34
N ALA A 85 -14.81 -4.66 -1.89
CA ALA A 85 -13.56 -4.20 -1.31
C ALA A 85 -13.44 -2.65 -1.34
N CYS A 86 -13.83 -1.99 -2.43
CA CYS A 86 -13.86 -0.53 -2.53
C CYS A 86 -14.74 0.14 -1.46
N PHE A 87 -15.90 -0.44 -1.12
CA PHE A 87 -16.77 0.11 -0.08
C PHE A 87 -16.37 -0.31 1.35
N LYS A 88 -15.93 -1.55 1.58
CA LYS A 88 -15.68 -2.08 2.93
C LYS A 88 -14.22 -2.17 3.36
N LYS A 89 -13.29 -2.51 2.45
CA LYS A 89 -11.89 -2.84 2.79
C LYS A 89 -10.87 -1.75 2.47
N PHE A 90 -11.08 -0.99 1.40
CA PHE A 90 -10.11 -0.01 0.90
C PHE A 90 -10.50 1.41 1.32
N ASP A 91 -9.53 2.25 1.66
CA ASP A 91 -9.72 3.71 1.81
C ASP A 91 -9.45 4.44 0.50
N VAL A 92 -8.41 3.97 -0.23
CA VAL A 92 -7.89 4.58 -1.45
C VAL A 92 -7.56 3.49 -2.48
N VAL A 93 -7.83 3.78 -3.77
CA VAL A 93 -7.38 2.98 -4.92
C VAL A 93 -6.28 3.73 -5.67
N TYR A 94 -5.14 3.08 -5.91
CA TYR A 94 -4.00 3.67 -6.61
C TYR A 94 -4.15 3.53 -8.14
N ILE A 95 -4.10 4.63 -8.88
CA ILE A 95 -4.08 4.62 -10.35
C ILE A 95 -2.70 4.17 -10.82
N TYR A 96 -1.68 4.98 -10.48
CA TYR A 96 -0.31 4.79 -10.95
C TYR A 96 0.66 5.61 -10.09
N ARG A 97 1.60 4.93 -9.41
CA ARG A 97 2.71 5.44 -8.56
C ARG A 97 2.37 6.55 -7.55
N SER A 98 2.03 7.76 -7.99
CA SER A 98 1.65 8.90 -7.16
C SER A 98 0.16 9.25 -7.19
N LYS A 99 -0.59 8.86 -8.24
CA LYS A 99 -2.02 9.20 -8.36
C LYS A 99 -2.91 8.17 -7.68
N SER A 100 -3.89 8.64 -6.92
CA SER A 100 -4.83 7.81 -6.14
C SER A 100 -6.21 8.45 -6.03
N ILE A 101 -7.26 7.65 -5.83
CA ILE A 101 -8.68 8.06 -5.75
C ILE A 101 -9.33 7.45 -4.51
N LYS A 102 -10.22 8.20 -3.83
CA LYS A 102 -11.03 7.70 -2.70
C LYS A 102 -11.79 6.42 -3.11
N ALA A 103 -11.65 5.34 -2.35
CA ALA A 103 -12.15 4.03 -2.77
C ALA A 103 -13.67 3.98 -2.98
N LYS A 104 -14.46 4.73 -2.20
CA LYS A 104 -15.91 4.91 -2.45
C LYS A 104 -16.20 5.46 -3.84
N THR A 105 -15.48 6.49 -4.30
CA THR A 105 -15.64 7.10 -5.63
C THR A 105 -15.32 6.10 -6.74
N MET A 106 -14.24 5.32 -6.58
CA MET A 106 -13.92 4.22 -7.51
C MET A 106 -15.00 3.12 -7.48
N GLY A 107 -15.60 2.84 -6.32
CA GLY A 107 -16.73 1.92 -6.15
C GLY A 107 -17.98 2.37 -6.91
N TYR A 108 -18.41 3.63 -6.78
CA TYR A 108 -19.53 4.17 -7.55
C TYR A 108 -19.26 4.11 -9.07
N PHE A 109 -18.07 4.50 -9.52
CA PHE A 109 -17.67 4.37 -10.92
C PHE A 109 -17.73 2.91 -11.40
N LEU A 110 -17.18 1.97 -10.62
CA LEU A 110 -17.17 0.55 -10.98
C LEU A 110 -18.57 -0.06 -11.05
N PHE A 111 -19.45 0.31 -10.11
CA PHE A 111 -20.86 -0.11 -10.13
C PHE A 111 -21.55 0.36 -11.41
N ILE A 112 -21.46 1.66 -11.71
CA ILE A 112 -22.06 2.27 -12.91
C ILE A 112 -21.49 1.65 -14.19
N PHE A 113 -20.16 1.44 -14.24
CA PHE A 113 -19.49 0.82 -15.37
C PHE A 113 -19.99 -0.60 -15.65
N ILE A 114 -20.05 -1.48 -14.63
CA ILE A 114 -20.52 -2.86 -14.82
C ILE A 114 -22.02 -2.87 -15.15
N LEU A 115 -22.83 -2.06 -14.46
CA LEU A 115 -24.28 -2.02 -14.66
C LEU A 115 -24.65 -1.54 -16.08
N ILE A 116 -24.09 -0.42 -16.54
CA ILE A 116 -24.40 0.12 -17.88
C ILE A 116 -23.95 -0.86 -18.97
N ASN A 117 -22.73 -1.39 -18.91
CA ASN A 117 -22.26 -2.33 -19.93
C ASN A 117 -23.06 -3.65 -19.89
N GLY A 118 -23.45 -4.14 -18.71
CA GLY A 118 -24.33 -5.31 -18.59
C GLY A 118 -25.70 -5.08 -19.23
N ILE A 119 -26.33 -3.92 -18.97
CA ILE A 119 -27.62 -3.54 -19.59
C ILE A 119 -27.47 -3.39 -21.11
N VAL A 120 -26.39 -2.77 -21.60
CA VAL A 120 -26.12 -2.63 -23.04
C VAL A 120 -25.93 -3.98 -23.71
N ILE A 121 -25.22 -4.92 -23.09
CA ILE A 121 -25.06 -6.30 -23.62
C ILE A 121 -26.43 -7.01 -23.67
N LEU A 122 -27.25 -6.91 -22.62
CA LEU A 122 -28.59 -7.51 -22.61
C LEU A 122 -29.49 -6.89 -23.68
N ALA A 123 -29.51 -5.55 -23.81
CA ALA A 123 -30.32 -4.85 -24.80
C ALA A 123 -29.88 -5.15 -26.24
N MET A 124 -28.57 -5.22 -26.50
CA MET A 124 -28.05 -5.59 -27.82
C MET A 124 -28.52 -6.97 -28.26
N ASN A 125 -28.56 -7.96 -27.36
CA ASN A 125 -29.08 -9.30 -27.71
C ASN A 125 -30.58 -9.28 -28.08
N MET A 126 -31.38 -8.45 -27.42
CA MET A 126 -32.81 -8.27 -27.76
C MET A 126 -32.99 -7.58 -29.12
N VAL A 127 -32.09 -6.69 -29.53
CA VAL A 127 -32.11 -6.03 -30.85
C VAL A 127 -31.57 -6.95 -31.96
N ILE A 128 -30.49 -7.68 -31.67
CA ILE A 128 -29.84 -8.59 -32.63
C ILE A 128 -30.74 -9.80 -32.92
N SER A 129 -31.46 -10.33 -31.93
CA SER A 129 -32.44 -11.43 -32.13
C SER A 129 -33.66 -11.03 -32.98
N GLN A 130 -33.90 -9.73 -33.19
CA GLN A 130 -34.89 -9.20 -34.14
C GLN A 130 -34.32 -8.98 -35.56
N GLY A 131 -33.06 -9.35 -35.81
CA GLY A 131 -32.46 -9.30 -37.16
C GLY A 131 -31.90 -7.93 -37.60
N PHE A 132 -31.87 -6.92 -36.72
CA PHE A 132 -31.42 -5.56 -37.05
C PHE A 132 -29.90 -5.38 -37.25
N PHE A 133 -29.10 -6.45 -37.28
CA PHE A 133 -27.64 -6.38 -37.28
C PHE A 133 -26.99 -7.27 -38.34
N PHE A 134 -25.93 -6.77 -38.98
CA PHE A 134 -25.11 -7.51 -39.97
C PHE A 134 -24.32 -8.70 -39.39
N LEU A 135 -24.34 -8.89 -38.06
CA LEU A 135 -23.72 -10.01 -37.37
C LEU A 135 -24.82 -10.91 -36.80
N THR A 136 -25.06 -12.05 -37.46
CA THR A 136 -25.92 -13.09 -36.92
C THR A 136 -25.31 -13.64 -35.61
N PRO A 137 -26.05 -13.67 -34.50
CA PRO A 137 -25.54 -14.27 -33.26
C PRO A 137 -25.51 -15.79 -33.42
N THR A 138 -24.54 -16.45 -32.78
CA THR A 138 -24.56 -17.92 -32.61
C THR A 138 -25.50 -18.27 -31.46
N ASN A 139 -25.46 -17.50 -30.37
CA ASN A 139 -26.37 -17.63 -29.23
C ASN A 139 -27.39 -16.48 -29.22
N PRO A 140 -28.69 -16.72 -29.53
CA PRO A 140 -29.74 -15.70 -29.42
C PRO A 140 -30.36 -15.60 -28.01
N TRP A 141 -30.02 -16.53 -27.09
CA TRP A 141 -30.59 -16.61 -25.75
C TRP A 141 -29.98 -15.57 -24.79
N VAL A 142 -30.77 -15.10 -23.82
CA VAL A 142 -30.28 -14.16 -22.81
C VAL A 142 -29.49 -14.92 -21.74
N ASP A 143 -28.23 -14.54 -21.49
CA ASP A 143 -27.37 -15.30 -20.57
C ASP A 143 -27.69 -15.05 -19.08
N LEU A 144 -28.06 -16.13 -18.39
CA LEU A 144 -28.41 -16.17 -16.97
C LEU A 144 -27.24 -15.77 -16.05
N SER A 145 -25.99 -16.07 -16.40
CA SER A 145 -24.84 -15.71 -15.57
C SER A 145 -24.65 -14.19 -15.52
N LEU A 146 -24.93 -13.48 -16.63
CA LEU A 146 -24.92 -12.02 -16.67
C LEU A 146 -26.07 -11.42 -15.84
N ILE A 147 -27.27 -11.99 -15.91
CA ILE A 147 -28.41 -11.59 -15.05
C ILE A 147 -28.05 -11.77 -13.57
N ILE A 148 -27.54 -12.94 -13.18
CA ILE A 148 -27.11 -13.24 -11.80
C ILE A 148 -26.01 -12.27 -11.34
N VAL A 149 -25.02 -11.97 -12.19
CA VAL A 149 -23.97 -10.97 -11.90
C VAL A 149 -24.59 -9.60 -11.62
N ILE A 150 -25.54 -9.13 -12.43
CA ILE A 150 -26.20 -7.82 -12.25
C ILE A 150 -27.03 -7.79 -10.96
N LEU A 151 -27.78 -8.85 -10.64
CA LEU A 151 -28.54 -8.94 -9.39
C LEU A 151 -27.63 -8.93 -8.15
N ILE A 152 -26.54 -9.70 -8.16
CA ILE A 152 -25.56 -9.72 -7.06
C ILE A 152 -24.85 -8.35 -6.96
N LEU A 153 -24.50 -7.72 -8.09
CA LEU A 153 -23.90 -6.39 -8.14
C LEU A 153 -24.80 -5.35 -7.46
N ILE A 154 -26.11 -5.35 -7.74
CA ILE A 154 -27.11 -4.47 -7.13
C ILE A 154 -27.25 -4.75 -5.63
N ILE A 155 -27.34 -6.02 -5.21
CA ILE A 155 -27.42 -6.40 -3.79
C ILE A 155 -26.16 -5.96 -3.02
N VAL A 156 -24.97 -6.16 -3.58
CA VAL A 156 -23.69 -5.73 -3.01
C VAL A 156 -23.61 -4.21 -2.93
N PHE A 157 -24.07 -3.50 -3.97
CA PHE A 157 -24.11 -2.03 -3.96
C PHE A 157 -25.05 -1.50 -2.88
N ILE A 158 -26.30 -1.96 -2.83
CA ILE A 158 -27.29 -1.54 -1.82
C ILE A 158 -26.76 -1.82 -0.41
N ARG A 159 -26.23 -3.03 -0.17
CA ARG A 159 -25.72 -3.44 1.15
C ARG A 159 -24.51 -2.63 1.60
N TYR A 160 -23.55 -2.34 0.71
CA TYR A 160 -22.24 -1.78 1.10
C TYR A 160 -22.02 -0.30 0.73
N ALA A 161 -22.74 0.25 -0.24
CA ALA A 161 -22.69 1.68 -0.57
C ALA A 161 -23.74 2.49 0.20
N ILE A 162 -24.97 1.97 0.32
CA ILE A 162 -26.10 2.67 0.95
C ILE A 162 -26.12 2.40 2.47
N PHE A 163 -26.35 1.14 2.87
CA PHE A 163 -26.54 0.80 4.29
C PHE A 163 -25.24 0.78 5.11
N TYR A 164 -24.10 0.39 4.54
CA TYR A 164 -22.82 0.31 5.24
C TYR A 164 -22.08 1.67 5.30
N ASN A 165 -22.76 2.74 5.72
CA ASN A 165 -22.14 4.07 5.82
C ASN A 165 -21.27 4.26 7.09
N LYS A 166 -21.16 3.25 7.96
CA LYS A 166 -20.32 3.29 9.17
C LYS A 166 -18.88 2.87 8.88
N ARG A 167 -17.94 3.81 8.98
CA ARG A 167 -16.55 3.52 9.39
C ARG A 167 -16.23 4.33 10.65
N SER A 168 -16.34 3.68 11.80
CA SER A 168 -15.55 4.02 12.97
C SER A 168 -14.23 3.27 12.86
N LEU A 169 -13.15 3.98 12.55
CA LEU A 169 -11.76 3.67 12.92
C LEU A 169 -10.91 4.88 12.52
N SER A 170 -9.86 5.15 13.29
CA SER A 170 -9.11 6.42 13.28
C SER A 170 -8.69 6.89 11.89
N GLU A 171 -8.83 8.20 11.66
CA GLU A 171 -8.23 8.89 10.52
C GLU A 171 -6.70 8.77 10.58
N LEU A 172 -6.13 7.81 9.82
CA LEU A 172 -4.95 8.17 9.03
C LEU A 172 -5.45 9.21 8.03
N SER A 173 -5.41 10.48 8.43
CA SER A 173 -5.96 11.58 7.64
C SER A 173 -5.47 11.47 6.18
N PRO A 174 -6.30 11.81 5.18
CA PRO A 174 -5.84 12.03 3.83
C PRO A 174 -4.59 12.92 3.78
N GLU A 175 -4.48 13.89 4.69
CA GLU A 175 -3.31 14.76 4.87
C GLU A 175 -2.06 14.00 5.34
N LEU A 176 -2.19 12.93 6.13
CA LEU A 176 -1.07 12.10 6.59
C LEU A 176 -0.53 11.22 5.45
N MET A 177 -1.41 10.70 4.59
CA MET A 177 -1.00 10.04 3.35
C MET A 177 -0.43 11.04 2.34
N GLU A 178 -1.03 12.23 2.21
CA GLU A 178 -0.55 13.26 1.31
C GLU A 178 0.76 13.87 1.80
N GLN A 179 1.00 13.99 3.11
CA GLN A 179 2.26 14.43 3.71
C GLN A 179 3.37 13.40 3.45
N ARG A 180 3.08 12.10 3.49
CA ARG A 180 3.99 11.03 3.03
C ARG A 180 4.26 11.12 1.52
N MET A 181 3.26 11.36 0.68
CA MET A 181 3.49 11.52 -0.76
C MET A 181 4.26 12.81 -1.11
N ARG A 182 3.94 13.95 -0.47
CA ARG A 182 4.66 15.22 -0.59
C ARG A 182 6.10 15.12 -0.08
N SER A 183 6.41 14.30 0.93
CA SER A 183 7.80 14.08 1.39
C SER A 183 8.60 13.22 0.41
N ILE A 184 7.97 12.22 -0.22
CA ILE A 184 8.55 11.43 -1.32
C ILE A 184 8.78 12.30 -2.56
N GLU A 185 7.80 13.08 -3.00
CA GLU A 185 7.91 13.90 -4.21
C GLU A 185 8.96 15.02 -4.09
N ARG A 186 9.06 15.64 -2.90
CA ARG A 186 10.16 16.57 -2.56
C ARG A 186 11.55 15.92 -2.53
N ARG A 187 11.65 14.58 -2.57
CA ARG A 187 12.92 13.83 -2.62
C ARG A 187 13.23 13.25 -4.00
N SER A 188 12.22 13.05 -4.86
CA SER A 188 12.42 12.61 -6.24
C SER A 188 12.72 13.75 -7.21
N ARG A 189 12.48 15.02 -6.85
CA ARG A 189 13.05 16.16 -7.59
C ARG A 189 14.55 16.31 -7.28
N PRO A 190 15.44 16.27 -8.30
CA PRO A 190 16.84 16.63 -8.08
C PRO A 190 16.93 18.12 -7.71
N SER A 191 17.63 18.44 -6.63
CA SER A 191 17.81 19.81 -6.16
C SER A 191 18.87 20.55 -6.97
N SER A 192 18.49 21.07 -8.13
CA SER A 192 19.28 22.04 -8.90
C SER A 192 19.43 23.36 -8.11
N SER A 193 20.57 24.03 -8.32
CA SER A 193 20.94 25.36 -7.79
C SER A 193 20.74 25.61 -6.29
N ALA A 194 21.86 25.57 -5.55
CA ALA A 194 21.93 26.25 -4.26
C ALA A 194 21.91 27.78 -4.49
N SER A 195 21.06 28.51 -3.77
CA SER A 195 21.13 29.97 -3.67
C SER A 195 21.72 30.36 -2.31
N SER A 196 22.93 30.89 -2.32
CA SER A 196 23.64 31.32 -1.12
C SER A 196 23.13 32.67 -0.62
N ARG A 197 22.28 32.68 0.42
CA ARG A 197 21.81 33.93 1.05
C ARG A 197 22.75 34.33 2.22
N PRO A 198 23.30 35.56 2.26
CA PRO A 198 24.30 35.94 3.26
C PRO A 198 23.79 35.97 4.71
N ARG A 199 24.72 35.73 5.64
CA ARG A 199 24.49 35.69 7.08
C ARG A 199 24.61 37.08 7.71
N GLN A 200 23.53 37.85 7.68
CA GLN A 200 23.50 39.16 8.36
C GLN A 200 23.67 39.00 9.88
N ARG A 201 24.73 39.58 10.43
CA ARG A 201 24.87 39.89 11.85
C ARG A 201 24.08 41.17 12.14
N SER A 202 23.27 41.17 13.19
CA SER A 202 22.83 42.37 13.88
C SER A 202 23.13 42.22 15.38
N SER A 203 23.47 43.32 16.05
CA SER A 203 24.01 43.30 17.41
C SER A 203 23.50 44.47 18.24
N SER A 204 22.62 44.18 19.20
CA SER A 204 22.19 45.12 20.26
C SER A 204 21.42 44.36 21.35
N LYS A 205 21.19 44.90 22.57
CA LYS A 205 22.06 45.54 23.59
C LYS A 205 21.13 46.01 24.74
N SER A 206 21.44 45.66 26.00
CA SER A 206 20.66 46.05 27.20
C SER A 206 19.28 45.36 27.33
N ARG A 207 18.60 45.30 28.50
CA ARG A 207 18.76 46.05 29.77
C ARG A 207 18.35 45.23 31.02
N SER A 208 18.77 45.72 32.19
CA SER A 208 18.39 45.37 33.59
C SER A 208 16.85 45.44 33.85
N THR A 209 16.22 44.91 34.92
CA THR A 209 16.69 44.42 36.26
C THR A 209 16.03 43.05 36.61
N THR A 210 15.62 42.57 37.81
CA THR A 210 15.32 43.09 39.18
C THR A 210 15.60 41.98 40.24
N THR A 211 15.72 42.32 41.53
CA THR A 211 16.05 41.41 42.66
C THR A 211 14.84 40.74 43.34
N ARG A 212 15.04 39.54 43.92
CA ARG A 212 14.47 39.17 45.23
C ARG A 212 15.36 38.15 45.97
N ARG A 213 15.17 38.01 47.29
CA ARG A 213 16.05 37.35 48.29
C ARG A 213 15.21 36.42 49.18
N VAL A 214 15.86 35.60 50.02
CA VAL A 214 15.29 34.70 51.06
C VAL A 214 14.78 33.36 50.48
N SER A 215 14.96 32.17 51.10
CA SER A 215 15.52 31.78 52.42
C SER A 215 16.54 30.62 52.32
N ARG A 216 17.28 30.36 53.41
CA ARG A 216 18.14 29.17 53.58
C ARG A 216 17.32 28.00 54.14
N THR A 217 17.48 26.80 53.58
CA THR A 217 17.29 25.52 54.28
C THR A 217 18.51 24.62 54.04
N SER A 218 19.00 24.00 55.11
CA SER A 218 20.21 23.18 55.10
C SER A 218 19.89 21.74 54.68
N SER A 219 20.62 21.22 53.70
CA SER A 219 20.63 19.78 53.39
C SER A 219 22.05 19.29 53.10
N LYS A 220 22.29 18.01 53.39
CA LYS A 220 23.63 17.44 53.65
C LYS A 220 24.50 17.35 52.39
N SER A 221 25.80 17.59 52.57
CA SER A 221 26.83 17.55 51.52
C SER A 221 27.14 16.14 51.03
N SER A 222 26.29 15.59 50.15
CA SER A 222 26.66 14.42 49.35
C SER A 222 27.78 14.80 48.36
N LYS A 223 28.90 14.05 48.38
CA LYS A 223 30.06 14.31 47.51
C LYS A 223 29.67 14.09 46.05
N GLY A 224 29.41 15.18 45.33
CA GLY A 224 29.06 15.15 43.91
C GLY A 224 30.14 14.50 43.04
N ARG A 225 29.95 13.23 42.67
CA ARG A 225 30.72 12.57 41.60
C ARG A 225 30.49 13.35 40.30
N LYS A 226 31.46 14.19 39.91
CA LYS A 226 31.49 14.82 38.58
C LYS A 226 31.29 13.71 37.54
N PRO A 227 30.27 13.77 36.65
CA PRO A 227 30.16 12.81 35.58
C PRO A 227 31.37 12.97 34.67
N SER A 228 32.26 11.97 34.67
CA SER A 228 33.44 12.01 33.81
C SER A 228 32.96 12.08 32.36
N ARG A 229 33.41 13.11 31.64
CA ARG A 229 32.91 13.40 30.29
C ARG A 229 33.59 12.48 29.28
N ILE A 230 33.27 11.19 29.35
CA ILE A 230 33.84 10.11 28.54
C ILE A 230 33.53 10.39 27.06
N LYS A 231 34.43 11.14 26.41
CA LYS A 231 34.57 11.23 24.95
C LYS A 231 35.16 9.93 24.40
N GLY A 232 34.62 8.79 24.84
CA GLY A 232 34.98 7.47 24.34
C GLY A 232 34.71 7.42 22.84
N LYS A 233 35.77 7.28 22.06
CA LYS A 233 35.69 7.04 20.62
C LYS A 233 35.15 5.61 20.43
N ILE A 234 33.83 5.46 20.45
CA ILE A 234 33.14 4.15 20.41
C ILE A 234 33.71 3.31 19.26
N SER A 235 34.57 2.35 19.61
CA SER A 235 35.05 1.28 18.76
C SER A 235 33.92 0.25 18.66
N ILE A 236 33.34 0.12 17.48
CA ILE A 236 32.31 -0.88 17.20
C ILE A 236 33.06 -2.15 16.80
N SER A 237 32.85 -3.27 17.50
CA SER A 237 33.54 -4.51 17.18
C SER A 237 33.05 -5.09 15.84
N ASP A 238 33.92 -5.83 15.16
CA ASP A 238 33.57 -6.57 13.96
C ASP A 238 32.46 -7.61 14.22
N LYS A 239 32.39 -8.12 15.46
CA LYS A 239 31.30 -8.98 15.96
C LYS A 239 29.98 -8.20 16.11
N ASP A 240 30.04 -6.92 16.47
CA ASP A 240 28.86 -6.05 16.56
C ASP A 240 28.33 -5.67 15.18
N LEU A 241 29.22 -5.33 14.23
CA LEU A 241 28.82 -4.97 12.85
C LEU A 241 27.99 -6.08 12.18
N LYS A 242 28.31 -7.37 12.45
CA LYS A 242 27.50 -8.51 11.98
C LYS A 242 26.07 -8.51 12.54
N ASN A 243 25.86 -8.05 13.78
CA ASN A 243 24.53 -8.04 14.42
C ASN A 243 23.59 -6.96 13.87
N TYR A 244 24.13 -5.91 13.24
CA TYR A 244 23.38 -4.79 12.66
C TYR A 244 23.33 -4.83 11.11
N ARG A 245 23.87 -5.87 10.48
CA ARG A 245 23.85 -6.08 9.02
C ARG A 245 22.47 -6.64 8.58
N PRO A 246 21.71 -5.98 7.69
CA PRO A 246 20.52 -6.55 7.06
C PRO A 246 20.82 -7.91 6.40
N LYS A 247 19.88 -8.86 6.49
CA LYS A 247 19.93 -10.13 5.76
C LYS A 247 19.53 -9.88 4.30
N GLY A 248 20.51 -9.90 3.39
CA GLY A 248 20.35 -9.77 1.94
C GLY A 248 21.60 -10.23 1.19
N SER A 249 21.47 -10.50 -0.11
CA SER A 249 22.57 -11.02 -0.95
C SER A 249 23.61 -9.94 -1.32
N ILE A 250 23.15 -8.71 -1.57
CA ILE A 250 23.97 -7.54 -1.86
C ILE A 250 23.50 -6.43 -0.90
N LEU A 251 24.43 -5.73 -0.22
CA LEU A 251 24.05 -4.58 0.61
C LEU A 251 24.16 -3.28 -0.17
N SER A 252 23.04 -2.57 -0.23
CA SER A 252 22.94 -1.22 -0.75
C SER A 252 22.75 -0.21 0.41
N PRO A 253 22.90 1.11 0.15
CA PRO A 253 22.46 2.15 1.08
C PRO A 253 20.93 2.15 1.33
N GLU A 254 20.14 1.50 0.47
CA GLU A 254 18.68 1.40 0.59
C GLU A 254 18.26 0.45 1.72
N ASP A 255 19.00 -0.64 1.94
CA ASP A 255 18.71 -1.66 2.96
C ASP A 255 18.78 -1.13 4.40
N PHE A 256 19.34 0.07 4.57
CA PHE A 256 19.48 0.79 5.83
C PHE A 256 18.46 1.93 6.04
N LYS A 257 17.53 2.13 5.09
CA LYS A 257 16.40 3.05 5.24
C LYS A 257 15.28 2.39 6.05
N CYS A 258 14.57 3.18 6.85
CA CYS A 258 13.40 2.72 7.58
C CYS A 258 12.33 2.19 6.62
N ILE A 259 11.77 1.01 6.91
CA ILE A 259 10.74 0.38 6.07
C ILE A 259 9.40 1.15 5.98
N PHE A 260 9.04 1.95 6.99
CA PHE A 260 7.70 2.57 7.04
C PHE A 260 7.64 3.96 6.39
N CYS A 261 8.71 4.74 6.47
CA CYS A 261 8.84 6.04 5.79
C CYS A 261 9.78 6.02 4.57
N PHE A 262 10.49 4.92 4.31
CA PHE A 262 11.50 4.78 3.25
C PHE A 262 12.62 5.83 3.32
N GLU A 263 12.93 6.28 4.54
CA GLU A 263 13.94 7.30 4.79
C GLU A 263 15.19 6.74 5.47
N TYR A 264 16.36 7.22 5.05
CA TYR A 264 17.59 7.01 5.81
C TYR A 264 17.59 7.91 7.06
N PRO A 265 17.76 7.38 8.29
CA PRO A 265 17.69 8.17 9.52
C PRO A 265 18.66 9.36 9.55
N ARG A 266 18.14 10.55 9.85
CA ARG A 266 18.83 11.85 9.73
C ARG A 266 18.94 12.58 11.08
N LEU A 267 19.83 13.56 11.12
CA LEU A 267 20.03 14.45 12.26
C LEU A 267 20.11 15.89 11.72
N PRO A 268 19.45 16.88 12.35
CA PRO A 268 18.74 16.77 13.64
C PRO A 268 17.32 16.15 13.56
N GLN A 269 16.77 15.90 12.37
CA GLN A 269 15.33 15.63 12.18
C GLN A 269 14.76 14.48 13.01
N ASP A 270 15.50 13.37 13.14
CA ASP A 270 15.04 12.20 13.88
C ASP A 270 15.62 12.13 15.32
N GLU A 271 16.27 13.19 15.82
CA GLU A 271 16.88 13.18 17.14
C GLU A 271 15.82 12.91 18.24
N GLY A 272 16.04 11.84 19.01
CA GLY A 272 15.09 11.31 19.99
C GLY A 272 14.31 10.07 19.51
N ARG A 273 14.01 9.93 18.21
CA ARG A 273 13.20 8.81 17.67
C ARG A 273 13.87 7.45 17.84
N GLY A 274 15.15 7.35 17.50
CA GLY A 274 15.89 6.08 17.52
C GLY A 274 15.50 5.11 16.40
N VAL A 275 16.24 4.01 16.28
CA VAL A 275 16.05 2.95 15.26
C VAL A 275 15.93 1.59 15.92
N VAL A 276 14.94 0.80 15.52
CA VAL A 276 14.75 -0.61 15.88
C VAL A 276 15.10 -1.47 14.66
N LEU A 277 15.70 -2.65 14.86
CA LEU A 277 15.93 -3.61 13.78
C LEU A 277 15.02 -4.83 13.95
N CYS A 278 14.45 -5.34 12.86
CA CYS A 278 13.71 -6.62 12.91
C CYS A 278 14.59 -7.73 13.52
N PRO A 279 14.11 -8.49 14.52
CA PRO A 279 14.92 -9.54 15.15
C PRO A 279 15.38 -10.61 14.16
N ASN A 280 14.56 -10.93 13.14
CA ASN A 280 14.93 -11.88 12.08
C ASN A 280 15.81 -11.26 10.99
N CYS A 281 15.28 -10.34 10.16
CA CYS A 281 15.97 -9.87 8.95
C CYS A 281 16.94 -8.69 9.17
N LYS A 282 17.00 -8.13 10.38
CA LYS A 282 17.83 -6.96 10.76
C LYS A 282 17.57 -5.66 9.97
N HIS A 283 16.56 -5.63 9.10
CA HIS A 283 16.13 -4.42 8.39
C HIS A 283 15.53 -3.40 9.38
N PRO A 284 15.75 -2.08 9.20
CA PRO A 284 15.48 -1.08 10.23
C PRO A 284 14.08 -0.45 10.15
N ALA A 285 13.66 0.13 11.26
CA ALA A 285 12.53 1.04 11.38
C ALA A 285 12.85 2.16 12.39
N HIS A 286 12.24 3.35 12.26
CA HIS A 286 12.21 4.30 13.38
C HIS A 286 11.37 3.71 14.54
N ALA A 287 11.75 3.97 15.79
CA ALA A 287 11.19 3.24 16.94
C ALA A 287 9.72 3.58 17.26
N ASP A 288 9.26 4.75 16.83
CA ASP A 288 7.86 5.18 16.86
C ASP A 288 7.04 4.45 15.79
N GLU A 289 7.46 4.51 14.52
CA GLU A 289 6.82 3.82 13.40
C GLU A 289 6.75 2.29 13.61
N PHE A 290 7.78 1.71 14.25
CA PHE A 290 7.79 0.31 14.67
C PHE A 290 6.75 -0.01 15.75
N LYS A 291 6.57 0.87 16.75
CA LYS A 291 5.55 0.71 17.79
C LYS A 291 4.14 0.85 17.24
N ASP A 292 3.92 1.81 16.34
CA ASP A 292 2.62 2.02 15.69
C ASP A 292 2.23 0.82 14.82
N TRP A 293 3.15 0.27 14.03
CA TRP A 293 2.92 -0.98 13.30
C TRP A 293 2.57 -2.15 14.23
N HIS A 294 3.22 -2.24 15.40
CA HIS A 294 2.96 -3.32 16.35
C HIS A 294 1.67 -3.20 17.17
N ARG A 295 0.92 -2.09 17.05
CA ARG A 295 -0.46 -1.99 17.54
C ARG A 295 -1.45 -2.80 16.70
N SER A 296 -1.15 -3.04 15.42
CA SER A 296 -2.05 -3.73 14.48
C SER A 296 -1.49 -5.03 13.89
N SER A 297 -0.19 -5.31 14.03
CA SER A 297 0.44 -6.52 13.49
C SER A 297 1.46 -7.14 14.46
N ASN A 298 1.55 -8.47 14.49
CA ASN A 298 2.64 -9.20 15.16
C ASN A 298 3.78 -9.62 14.20
N LEU A 299 3.68 -9.27 12.91
CA LEU A 299 4.64 -9.69 11.87
C LEU A 299 5.61 -8.57 11.48
N CYS A 300 6.79 -8.92 10.99
CA CYS A 300 7.70 -7.97 10.35
C CYS A 300 7.21 -7.59 8.95
N SER A 301 7.02 -6.29 8.69
CA SER A 301 6.62 -5.73 7.39
C SER A 301 7.56 -6.04 6.21
N ARG A 302 8.83 -6.47 6.44
CA ARG A 302 9.77 -6.85 5.37
C ARG A 302 9.79 -8.33 5.03
N CYS A 303 9.67 -9.20 6.04
CA CYS A 303 9.96 -10.63 5.91
C CYS A 303 8.87 -11.54 6.48
N ASN A 304 7.73 -10.98 6.91
CA ASN A 304 6.55 -11.65 7.44
C ASN A 304 6.77 -12.59 8.63
N ALA A 305 7.99 -12.69 9.16
CA ALA A 305 8.29 -13.44 10.37
C ALA A 305 7.64 -12.80 11.60
N VAL A 306 7.10 -13.64 12.48
CA VAL A 306 6.52 -13.23 13.78
C VAL A 306 7.60 -12.56 14.64
N ILE A 307 7.27 -11.43 15.25
CA ILE A 307 8.14 -10.71 16.17
C ILE A 307 7.76 -11.10 17.62
N PRO A 308 8.70 -11.65 18.42
CA PRO A 308 8.41 -12.16 19.76
C PRO A 308 7.72 -11.12 20.68
N PRO A 309 6.78 -11.51 21.56
CA PRO A 309 6.07 -10.59 22.45
C PRO A 309 7.02 -9.67 23.24
N SER A 310 8.04 -10.23 23.88
CA SER A 310 9.07 -9.50 24.62
C SER A 310 9.83 -8.47 23.78
N TYR A 311 9.97 -8.69 22.46
CA TYR A 311 10.58 -7.71 21.54
C TYR A 311 9.59 -6.64 21.07
N ARG A 312 8.28 -6.92 21.08
CA ARG A 312 7.23 -5.92 20.78
C ARG A 312 7.01 -4.97 21.97
N GLU A 313 7.05 -5.51 23.18
CA GLU A 313 6.98 -4.75 24.44
C GLU A 313 8.23 -3.89 24.65
N ASN A 314 9.43 -4.49 24.56
CA ASN A 314 10.71 -3.85 24.84
C ASN A 314 11.70 -3.97 23.66
N PRO A 315 11.43 -3.32 22.52
CA PRO A 315 12.34 -3.35 21.37
C PRO A 315 13.66 -2.65 21.67
N LYS A 316 14.77 -3.23 21.16
CA LYS A 316 16.12 -2.66 21.35
C LYS A 316 16.32 -1.42 20.48
N VAL A 317 15.99 -0.25 21.02
CA VAL A 317 16.17 1.05 20.35
C VAL A 317 17.66 1.44 20.29
N ILE A 318 18.14 1.72 19.08
CA ILE A 318 19.50 2.19 18.79
C ILE A 318 19.46 3.72 18.60
N PRO A 319 20.27 4.51 19.34
CA PRO A 319 20.36 5.95 19.11
C PRO A 319 20.88 6.26 17.70
N ILE A 320 20.30 7.24 17.00
CA ILE A 320 20.60 7.50 15.58
C ILE A 320 22.06 7.94 15.36
N LYS A 321 22.65 8.64 16.34
CA LYS A 321 24.08 9.00 16.38
C LYS A 321 25.00 7.77 16.45
N VAL A 322 24.49 6.61 16.88
CA VAL A 322 25.19 5.31 16.90
C VAL A 322 24.85 4.53 15.62
N TYR A 323 23.56 4.41 15.26
CA TYR A 323 23.12 3.71 14.04
C TYR A 323 23.83 4.24 12.78
N ARG A 324 23.88 5.56 12.58
CA ARG A 324 24.57 6.15 11.41
C ARG A 324 26.08 5.85 11.37
N LYS A 325 26.74 5.61 12.51
CA LYS A 325 28.15 5.18 12.56
C LYS A 325 28.29 3.70 12.17
N ILE A 326 27.43 2.85 12.71
CA ILE A 326 27.37 1.42 12.38
C ILE A 326 27.18 1.23 10.87
N VAL A 327 26.17 1.87 10.28
CA VAL A 327 25.90 1.76 8.84
C VAL A 327 27.06 2.28 8.00
N LYS A 328 27.65 3.43 8.37
CA LYS A 328 28.83 3.94 7.69
C LYS A 328 29.97 2.91 7.71
N ALA A 329 30.26 2.30 8.86
CA ALA A 329 31.30 1.27 8.98
C ALA A 329 30.99 -0.01 8.17
N ILE A 330 29.71 -0.43 8.08
CA ILE A 330 29.33 -1.58 7.23
C ILE A 330 29.53 -1.23 5.75
N LEU A 331 29.06 -0.07 5.28
CA LEU A 331 29.23 0.35 3.88
C LEU A 331 30.70 0.59 3.51
N GLU A 332 31.51 1.15 4.40
CA GLU A 332 32.97 1.30 4.20
C GLU A 332 33.71 -0.04 4.19
N LYS A 333 33.15 -1.09 4.81
CA LYS A 333 33.72 -2.44 4.78
C LYS A 333 33.30 -3.24 3.55
N GLU A 334 32.06 -3.11 3.07
CA GLU A 334 31.63 -3.74 1.81
C GLU A 334 32.27 -3.06 0.59
N LYS A 335 32.65 -1.78 0.66
CA LYS A 335 33.47 -1.10 -0.36
C LYS A 335 34.95 -1.51 -0.40
N LYS A 336 35.39 -2.40 0.49
CA LYS A 336 36.77 -2.92 0.60
C LYS A 336 36.85 -4.43 0.30
N LYS A 337 35.79 -4.96 -0.32
CA LYS A 337 35.71 -6.28 -0.92
C LYS A 337 35.47 -6.11 -2.41
#